data_AF-X1D0D7-F1
#
_entry.id   AF-X1D0D7-F1
#
_cell.length_a   1.000
_cell.length_b   1.000
_cell.length_c   1.000
_cell.angle_alpha   90.00
_cell.angle_beta   90.00
_cell.angle_gamma   90.00
#
_symmetry.space_group_name_H-M   'P 1'
#
loop_
_entity.id
_entity.type
_entity.pdbx_description
1 polymer ?
#
loop_
_entity_poly.entity_id
_entity_poly.type
_entity_poly.pdbx_seq_one_letter_code
_entity_poly.pdbx_strand_id
1 'polypeptide(L)' 'MDFSSEQIERYSRQIVLKEIGGIGQKKLLNSKITIVGCGGLGSPVAYYLTAAGKSNVTSKISFDFI' A
#
# COMPACT_ATOMS: atom_id res chain seq x y z
N MET A 1 -13.70 -12.52 1.25
CA MET A 1 -12.69 -12.18 2.29
C MET A 1 -13.06 -10.84 2.87
N ASP A 2 -13.47 -10.89 4.13
CA ASP A 2 -13.70 -9.72 4.97
C ASP A 2 -12.38 -9.36 5.67
N PHE A 3 -12.28 -8.15 6.19
CA PHE A 3 -11.07 -7.68 6.90
C PHE A 3 -10.89 -8.47 8.21
N SER A 4 -9.64 -8.78 8.58
CA SER A 4 -9.36 -9.23 9.96
C SER A 4 -9.58 -8.08 10.95
N SER A 5 -9.75 -8.41 12.23
CA SER A 5 -9.87 -7.40 13.29
C SER A 5 -8.68 -6.44 13.30
N GLU A 6 -7.44 -6.94 13.12
CA GLU A 6 -6.26 -6.08 13.05
C GLU A 6 -6.26 -5.16 11.82
N GLN A 7 -6.80 -5.63 10.68
CA GLN A 7 -6.92 -4.81 9.48
C GLN A 7 -7.98 -3.73 9.64
N ILE A 8 -9.10 -4.02 10.30
CA ILE A 8 -10.14 -3.03 10.61
C ILE A 8 -9.56 -1.94 11.49
N GLU A 9 -8.84 -2.30 12.56
CA GLU A 9 -8.21 -1.34 13.46
C GLU A 9 -7.20 -0.46 12.70
N ARG A 10 -6.29 -1.10 11.94
CA ARG A 10 -5.23 -0.41 11.20
C ARG A 10 -5.74 0.51 10.09
N TYR A 11 -6.77 0.10 9.35
CA TYR A 11 -7.26 0.83 8.17
C TYR A 11 -8.57 1.59 8.41
N SER A 12 -9.09 1.61 9.64
CA SER A 12 -10.32 2.30 10.04
C SER A 12 -10.44 3.71 9.46
N ARG A 13 -9.38 4.51 9.59
CA ARG A 13 -9.34 5.90 9.10
C ARG A 13 -9.46 6.01 7.58
N GLN A 14 -8.96 5.03 6.83
CA GLN A 14 -9.08 4.99 5.36
C GLN A 14 -10.45 4.48 4.93
N ILE A 15 -10.98 3.49 5.64
CA ILE A 15 -12.30 2.88 5.37
C ILE A 15 -13.44 3.89 5.56
N VAL A 16 -13.32 4.81 6.52
CA VAL A 16 -14.35 5.84 6.78
C VAL A 16 -14.42 6.91 5.69
N LEU A 17 -13.37 7.09 4.89
CA LEU A 17 -13.38 8.07 3.79
C LEU A 17 -14.35 7.64 2.70
N LYS A 18 -15.26 8.54 2.33
CA LYS A 18 -16.35 8.27 1.37
C LYS A 18 -15.82 7.83 0.00
N GLU A 19 -14.65 8.35 -0.38
CA GLU A 19 -13.97 8.11 -1.65
C GLU A 19 -13.27 6.75 -1.71
N ILE A 20 -12.89 6.19 -0.55
CA ILE A 20 -12.18 4.91 -0.45
C ILE A 20 -13.18 3.82 -0.02
N GLY A 21 -13.76 3.95 1.16
CA GLY A 21 -14.65 2.95 1.73
C GLY A 21 -13.95 1.60 2.00
N GLY A 22 -14.72 0.64 2.50
CA GLY A 22 -14.24 -0.75 2.59
C GLY A 22 -13.92 -1.37 1.21
N ILE A 23 -14.64 -0.95 0.16
CA ILE A 23 -14.43 -1.46 -1.20
C ILE A 23 -13.06 -1.03 -1.74
N GLY A 24 -12.70 0.25 -1.61
CA GLY A 24 -11.40 0.77 -2.03
C GLY A 24 -10.26 0.15 -1.23
N GLN A 25 -10.41 0.03 0.08
CA GLN A 25 -9.38 -0.58 0.93
C GLN A 25 -9.13 -2.06 0.56
N LYS A 26 -10.20 -2.80 0.25
CA LYS A 26 -10.11 -4.18 -0.21
C LYS A 26 -9.47 -4.29 -1.59
N LYS A 27 -9.74 -3.37 -2.51
CA LYS A 27 -9.03 -3.31 -3.80
C LYS A 27 -7.54 -3.07 -3.60
N LEU A 28 -7.17 -2.18 -2.69
CA LEU A 28 -5.77 -1.86 -2.41
C LEU A 28 -5.01 -3.06 -1.83
N LEU A 29 -5.58 -3.76 -0.84
CA LEU A 29 -5.00 -4.98 -0.27
C LEU A 29 -4.75 -6.06 -1.34
N ASN A 30 -5.69 -6.23 -2.26
CA ASN A 30 -5.63 -7.25 -3.32
C ASN A 30 -4.85 -6.84 -4.57
N SER A 31 -4.44 -5.57 -4.67
CA SER A 31 -3.69 -5.09 -5.84
C SER A 31 -2.32 -5.78 -5.96
N LYS A 32 -1.58 -5.55 -7.05
CA LYS A 32 -0.15 -5.88 -7.18
C LYS A 32 0.55 -4.66 -7.76
N ILE A 33 1.64 -4.23 -7.14
CA ILE A 33 2.34 -3.01 -7.52
C ILE A 33 3.81 -3.34 -7.71
N THR A 34 4.36 -2.90 -8.83
CA THR A 34 5.78 -2.95 -9.16
C THR A 34 6.30 -1.53 -9.22
N ILE A 35 7.34 -1.25 -8.43
CA ILE A 35 8.03 0.05 -8.45
C ILE A 35 9.36 -0.17 -9.19
N VAL A 36 9.61 0.64 -10.21
CA VAL A 36 10.86 0.62 -10.98
C VAL A 36 11.74 1.77 -10.48
N GLY A 37 12.83 1.42 -9.80
CA GLY A 37 13.73 2.36 -9.15
C GLY A 37 13.27 2.72 -7.72
N CYS A 38 14.13 2.46 -6.73
CA CYS A 38 13.86 2.69 -5.31
C CYS A 38 14.79 3.74 -4.69
N GLY A 39 15.26 4.72 -5.48
CA GLY A 39 15.99 5.89 -4.99
C GLY A 39 15.07 6.92 -4.31
N GLY A 40 15.42 8.21 -4.39
CA GLY A 40 14.72 9.30 -3.67
C GLY A 40 13.21 9.41 -3.95
N LEU A 41 12.73 8.97 -5.11
CA LEU A 41 11.30 8.96 -5.45
C LEU A 41 10.62 7.63 -5.12
N GLY A 42 11.27 6.51 -5.39
CA GLY A 42 10.66 5.19 -5.20
C GLY A 42 10.53 4.79 -3.74
N SER A 43 11.47 5.21 -2.89
CA SER A 43 11.44 4.95 -1.45
C SER A 43 10.21 5.52 -0.73
N PRO A 44 9.88 6.83 -0.83
CA PRO A 44 8.68 7.38 -0.18
C PRO A 44 7.39 6.81 -0.78
N VAL A 45 7.35 6.53 -2.08
CA VAL A 45 6.18 5.88 -2.72
C VAL A 45 5.95 4.48 -2.15
N ALA A 46 7.00 3.66 -2.05
CA ALA A 46 6.91 2.33 -1.45
C ALA A 46 6.46 2.37 0.01
N TYR A 47 6.98 3.34 0.78
CA TYR A 47 6.61 3.54 2.17
C TYR A 47 5.11 3.81 2.32
N TYR A 48 4.56 4.79 1.59
CA TYR A 48 3.14 5.14 1.69
C TYR A 48 2.23 4.05 1.16
N LEU A 49 2.59 3.34 0.08
CA LEU A 49 1.80 2.22 -0.43
C LEU A 49 1.73 1.06 0.56
N THR A 50 2.83 0.77 1.25
CA THR A 50 2.88 -0.27 2.28
C THR A 50 2.04 0.16 3.50
N ALA A 51 2.18 1.41 3.95
CA ALA A 51 1.39 1.97 5.05
C ALA A 51 -0.12 2.00 4.74
N ALA A 52 -0.50 2.25 3.48
CA ALA A 52 -1.88 2.23 3.04
C ALA A 52 -2.48 0.81 2.97
N GLY A 53 -1.67 -0.23 3.19
CA GLY A 53 -2.15 -1.60 3.35
C GLY A 53 -1.84 -2.52 2.19
N LYS A 54 -0.84 -2.21 1.37
CA LYS A 54 -0.39 -3.15 0.34
C LYS A 54 0.45 -4.27 0.96
N SER A 55 -0.06 -5.51 0.90
CA SER A 55 0.64 -6.69 1.46
C SER A 55 1.84 -7.18 0.63
N ASN A 56 1.91 -6.84 -0.66
CA ASN A 56 2.91 -7.32 -1.61
C ASN A 56 3.32 -6.17 -2.53
N VAL A 57 4.20 -5.29 -2.05
CA VAL A 57 4.93 -4.33 -2.90
C VAL A 57 6.19 -5.06 -3.35
N THR A 58 6.27 -5.46 -4.62
CA THR A 58 7.52 -5.99 -5.17
C THR A 58 8.36 -4.79 -5.58
N SER A 59 9.16 -4.28 -4.65
CA SER A 59 10.24 -3.33 -4.96
C SER A 59 11.39 -4.12 -5.57
N LYS A 60 11.61 -3.99 -6.87
CA LYS A 60 12.92 -4.32 -7.42
C LYS A 60 13.85 -3.19 -6.99
N ILE A 61 14.66 -3.44 -5.97
CA ILE A 61 15.70 -2.53 -5.51
C ILE A 61 16.82 -2.59 -6.56
N SER A 62 16.77 -1.67 -7.53
CA SER A 62 17.97 -1.26 -8.26
C SER A 62 18.64 -0.16 -7.45
N PHE A 63 19.81 -0.45 -6.88
CA PHE A 63 20.74 0.57 -6.42
C PHE A 63 21.41 1.15 -7.67
N ASP A 64 20.83 2.20 -8.24
CA ASP A 64 21.64 3.13 -9.03
C ASP A 64 22.15 4.18 -8.04
N PHE A 65 23.44 4.03 -7.72
CA PHE A 65 24.27 5.01 -7.03
C PHE A 65 24.08 6.37 -7.69
N ILE A 66 23.61 7.35 -6.94
CA ILE A 66 24.08 8.74 -7.04
C ILE A 66 24.68 9.07 -5.69
#